data_AF-A0A7S4P8E3-F1
#
_entry.id   AF-A0A7S4P8E3-F1
#
_cell.length_a   1.000
_cell.length_b   1.000
_cell.length_c   1.000
_cell.angle_alpha   90.00
_cell.angle_beta   90.00
_cell.angle_gamma   90.00
#
_symmetry.space_group_name_H-M   'P 1'
#
loop_
_entity.id
_entity.type
_entity.pdbx_description
1 polymer ?
#
loop_
_entity_poly.entity_id
_entity_poly.type
_entity_poly.pdbx_seq_one_letter_code
_entity_poly.pdbx_strand_id
1 'polypeptide(L)'
;FLVKRHGVQFSREASNLANINSFKFSGIANPKAVGIIATEKGAQLVTKVSKKARNPAKLIRKVGLSSQYKKGVATITAELEKKNYRREETVLKEMKITPEEKKRL
;
A
#
# COMPACT_ATOMS: atom_id res chain seq x y z
N PHE A 1 -9.93 -13.44 3.14
CA PHE A 1 -8.92 -12.61 2.45
C PHE A 1 -8.37 -13.31 1.22
N LEU A 2 -8.01 -14.59 1.31
CA LEU A 2 -7.54 -15.38 0.17
C LEU A 2 -8.64 -15.61 -0.88
N VAL A 3 -8.29 -15.39 -2.14
CA VAL A 3 -9.11 -15.72 -3.32
C VAL A 3 -8.26 -16.58 -4.25
N LYS A 4 -8.75 -17.77 -4.60
CA LYS A 4 -8.10 -18.65 -5.57
C LYS A 4 -8.98 -18.79 -6.79
N ARG A 5 -8.46 -18.45 -7.98
CA ARG A 5 -9.15 -18.62 -9.27
C ARG A 5 -8.13 -18.88 -10.36
N HIS A 6 -8.43 -19.81 -11.27
CA HIS A 6 -7.60 -20.13 -12.44
C HIS A 6 -6.10 -20.34 -12.12
N GLY A 7 -5.79 -21.03 -11.02
CA GLY A 7 -4.40 -21.30 -10.59
C GLY A 7 -3.67 -20.12 -9.92
N VAL A 8 -4.28 -18.93 -9.87
CA VAL A 8 -3.71 -17.73 -9.24
C VAL A 8 -4.29 -17.51 -7.84
N GLN A 9 -3.45 -17.01 -6.93
CA GLN A 9 -3.83 -16.71 -5.54
C GLN A 9 -3.71 -15.21 -5.24
N PHE A 10 -4.86 -14.59 -4.95
CA PHE A 10 -4.96 -13.18 -4.58
C PHE A 10 -5.31 -13.03 -3.10
N SER A 11 -5.03 -11.85 -2.55
CA SER A 11 -5.48 -11.45 -1.22
C SER A 11 -6.22 -10.12 -1.30
N ARG A 12 -7.38 -10.03 -0.63
CA ARG A 12 -8.21 -8.82 -0.52
C ARG A 12 -7.88 -8.00 0.75
N GLU A 13 -6.65 -8.10 1.23
CA GLU A 13 -6.21 -7.36 2.42
C GLU A 13 -6.08 -5.87 2.13
N ALA A 14 -6.65 -5.03 3.01
CA ALA A 14 -6.56 -3.57 2.93
C ALA A 14 -5.12 -3.00 2.99
N SER A 15 -4.19 -3.76 3.55
CA SER A 15 -2.78 -3.40 3.73
C SER A 15 -1.86 -4.27 2.86
N ASN A 16 -2.26 -4.50 1.61
CA ASN A 16 -1.47 -5.19 0.58
C ASN A 16 -1.51 -4.34 -0.70
N LEU A 17 -0.35 -3.88 -1.17
CA LEU A 17 -0.26 -3.05 -2.39
C LEU A 17 -0.50 -3.83 -3.67
N ALA A 18 -0.08 -5.09 -3.72
CA ALA A 18 -0.08 -5.91 -4.94
C ALA A 18 -1.31 -6.82 -5.05
N ASN A 19 -2.12 -6.94 -3.99
CA ASN A 19 -3.22 -7.90 -3.87
C ASN A 19 -2.81 -9.37 -4.14
N ILE A 20 -1.52 -9.68 -4.03
CA ILE A 20 -0.98 -11.04 -4.21
C ILE A 20 -0.94 -11.73 -2.85
N ASN A 21 -1.37 -13.00 -2.81
CA ASN A 21 -1.14 -13.82 -1.63
C ASN A 21 0.33 -14.25 -1.55
N SER A 22 1.15 -13.43 -0.89
CA SER A 22 2.55 -13.74 -0.60
C SER A 22 2.95 -13.12 0.74
N PHE A 23 3.85 -13.79 1.47
CA PHE A 23 4.39 -13.30 2.72
C PHE A 23 5.01 -11.90 2.57
N LYS A 24 5.61 -11.60 1.41
CA LYS A 24 6.23 -10.30 1.13
C LYS A 24 5.22 -9.14 1.20
N PHE A 25 3.98 -9.36 0.75
CA PHE A 25 2.95 -8.33 0.59
C PHE A 25 1.82 -8.42 1.62
N SER A 26 1.79 -9.45 2.46
CA SER A 26 0.74 -9.61 3.46
C SER A 26 0.87 -8.59 4.58
N GLY A 27 -0.22 -7.86 4.82
CA GLY A 27 -0.28 -6.89 5.90
C GLY A 27 -0.70 -7.49 7.24
N ILE A 28 -1.28 -8.68 7.24
CA ILE A 28 -1.59 -9.42 8.47
C ILE A 28 -0.29 -10.00 9.05
N ALA A 29 0.52 -10.65 8.21
CA ALA A 29 1.74 -11.34 8.64
C ALA A 29 2.86 -10.37 9.05
N ASN A 30 3.05 -9.27 8.32
CA ASN A 30 4.14 -8.33 8.60
C ASN A 30 3.77 -7.31 9.69
N PRO A 31 4.73 -6.90 10.55
CA PRO A 31 4.49 -5.86 11.57
C PRO A 31 4.33 -4.46 10.96
N LYS A 32 4.89 -4.26 9.77
CA LYS A 32 4.81 -3.04 8.96
C LYS A 32 4.23 -3.42 7.61
N ALA A 33 3.21 -2.68 7.18
CA ALA A 33 2.54 -2.90 5.92
C ALA A 33 1.90 -1.59 5.43
N VAL A 34 1.77 -1.49 4.12
CA VAL A 34 1.23 -0.33 3.42
C VAL A 34 0.17 -0.81 2.45
N GLY A 35 -0.89 -0.02 2.28
CA GLY A 35 -1.93 -0.24 1.29
C GLY A 35 -2.47 1.10 0.81
N ILE A 36 -3.04 1.12 -0.39
CA ILE A 36 -3.74 2.28 -0.93
C ILE A 36 -5.14 1.83 -1.27
N ILE A 37 -6.13 2.55 -0.77
CA ILE A 37 -7.55 2.23 -0.96
C ILE A 37 -8.22 3.42 -1.62
N ALA A 38 -8.97 3.18 -2.68
CA ALA A 38 -9.84 4.17 -3.28
C ALA A 38 -11.04 4.44 -2.35
N THR A 39 -11.40 5.71 -2.18
CA THR A 39 -12.57 6.16 -1.42
C THR A 39 -13.42 7.07 -2.28
N GLU A 40 -14.66 7.33 -1.85
CA GLU A 40 -15.60 8.20 -2.57
C GLU A 40 -15.02 9.60 -2.86
N LYS A 41 -14.13 10.09 -2.00
CA LYS A 41 -13.52 11.42 -2.10
C LYS A 41 -12.06 11.40 -2.58
N GLY A 42 -11.57 10.27 -3.09
CA GLY A 42 -10.21 10.15 -3.63
C GLY A 42 -9.52 8.86 -3.22
N ALA A 43 -8.36 8.97 -2.58
CA ALA A 43 -7.59 7.82 -2.13
C ALA A 43 -7.18 7.96 -0.67
N GLN A 44 -6.98 6.84 0.00
CA GLN A 44 -6.47 6.78 1.37
C GLN A 44 -5.25 5.86 1.43
N LEU A 45 -4.20 6.36 2.06
CA LEU A 45 -3.04 5.57 2.44
C LEU A 45 -3.35 4.84 3.75
N VAL A 46 -3.24 3.52 3.74
CA VAL A 46 -3.42 2.64 4.88
C VAL A 46 -2.07 2.13 5.32
N THR A 47 -1.75 2.28 6.60
CA THR A 47 -0.48 1.82 7.17
C THR A 47 -0.71 1.06 8.46
N LYS A 48 0.10 0.01 8.68
CA LYS A 48 0.10 -0.74 9.93
C LYS A 48 1.07 -0.13 10.94
N VAL A 49 0.58 0.11 12.15
CA VAL A 49 1.35 0.65 13.27
C VAL A 49 1.97 -0.50 14.05
N SER A 50 3.27 -0.74 13.86
CA SER A 50 3.99 -1.87 14.49
C SER A 50 3.87 -1.89 16.03
N LYS A 51 3.89 -0.71 16.67
CA LYS A 51 3.78 -0.57 18.13
C LYS A 51 2.42 -0.98 18.70
N LYS A 52 1.38 -1.12 17.86
CA LYS A 52 0.01 -1.44 18.29
C LYS A 52 -0.45 -2.82 17.81
N ALA A 53 0.48 -3.75 17.58
CA ALA A 53 0.20 -5.11 17.11
C ALA A 53 -0.91 -5.84 17.90
N ARG A 54 -0.97 -5.65 19.23
CA ARG A 54 -1.98 -6.28 20.11
C ARG A 54 -3.28 -5.49 20.25
N ASN A 55 -3.42 -4.35 19.59
CA ASN A 55 -4.62 -3.51 19.66
C ASN A 55 -5.19 -3.32 18.24
N PRO A 56 -6.08 -4.21 17.78
CA PRO A 56 -6.58 -4.20 16.41
C PRO A 56 -7.31 -2.90 16.05
N ALA A 57 -8.00 -2.26 17.00
CA ALA A 57 -8.71 -1.00 16.78
C ALA A 57 -7.75 0.16 16.43
N LYS A 58 -6.53 0.15 16.97
CA LYS A 58 -5.50 1.19 16.73
C LYS A 58 -4.35 0.70 15.83
N LEU A 59 -4.46 -0.51 15.30
CA LEU A 59 -3.42 -1.15 14.49
C LEU A 59 -3.29 -0.49 13.11
N ILE A 60 -4.41 -0.03 12.57
CA ILE A 60 -4.50 0.51 11.22
C ILE A 60 -4.61 2.03 11.30
N ARG A 61 -3.68 2.73 10.64
CA ARG A 61 -3.73 4.18 10.44
C ARG A 61 -4.11 4.47 9.00
N LYS A 62 -5.16 5.27 8.81
CA LYS A 62 -5.63 5.75 7.51
C LYS A 62 -5.28 7.23 7.36
N VAL A 63 -4.78 7.62 6.20
CA VAL A 63 -4.45 9.00 5.85
C VAL A 63 -5.13 9.33 4.53
N GLY A 64 -5.97 10.37 4.51
CA GLY A 64 -6.54 10.89 3.28
C GLY A 64 -5.47 11.46 2.36
N LEU A 65 -5.47 11.04 1.10
CA LEU A 65 -4.61 11.61 0.08
C LEU A 65 -5.37 12.72 -0.65
N SER A 66 -4.63 13.76 -1.04
CA SER A 66 -5.17 14.81 -1.89
C SER A 66 -5.60 14.23 -3.24
N SER A 67 -6.70 14.75 -3.80
CA SER A 67 -7.12 14.47 -5.18
C SER A 67 -6.03 14.84 -6.20
N GLN A 68 -5.15 15.81 -5.87
CA GLN A 68 -4.02 16.17 -6.71
C GLN A 68 -2.93 15.10 -6.66
N TYR A 69 -2.71 14.39 -7.76
CA TYR A 69 -1.75 13.29 -7.89
C TYR A 69 -0.37 13.60 -7.31
N LYS A 70 0.26 14.72 -7.72
CA LYS A 70 1.61 15.09 -7.26
C LYS A 70 1.68 15.25 -5.73
N LYS A 71 0.66 15.87 -5.12
CA LYS A 71 0.59 16.06 -3.66
C LYS A 71 0.32 14.74 -2.93
N GLY A 72 -0.53 13.88 -3.50
CA GLY A 72 -0.76 12.53 -3.00
C GLY A 72 0.53 11.71 -2.95
N VAL A 73 1.26 11.66 -4.08
CA VAL A 73 2.55 10.94 -4.17
C VAL A 73 3.58 11.50 -3.19
N ALA A 74 3.72 12.82 -3.07
CA ALA A 74 4.65 13.44 -2.13
C ALA A 74 4.32 13.10 -0.67
N THR A 75 3.03 13.02 -0.34
CA THR A 75 2.57 12.62 1.01
C THR A 75 2.91 11.15 1.28
N ILE A 76 2.71 10.27 0.29
CA ILE A 76 3.06 8.86 0.39
C ILE A 76 4.57 8.70 0.60
N THR A 77 5.40 9.32 -0.24
CA THR A 77 6.87 9.19 -0.12
C THR A 77 7.36 9.70 1.23
N ALA A 78 6.90 10.87 1.68
CA ALA A 78 7.28 11.43 2.97
C ALA A 78 6.88 10.52 4.14
N GLU A 79 5.70 9.90 4.10
CA GLU A 79 5.24 9.00 5.17
C GLU A 79 6.05 7.69 5.18
N LEU A 80 6.43 7.18 4.01
CA LEU A 80 7.22 5.94 3.88
C LEU A 80 8.67 6.13 4.31
N GLU A 81 9.29 7.24 3.92
CA GLU A 81 10.65 7.61 4.30
C GLU A 81 10.76 7.81 5.81
N LYS A 82 9.86 8.63 6.40
CA LYS A 82 9.85 8.94 7.84
C LYS A 82 9.75 7.69 8.71
N LYS A 83 8.99 6.68 8.28
CA LYS A 83 8.76 5.44 9.04
C LYS A 83 9.62 4.26 8.59
N ASN A 84 10.55 4.51 7.66
CA ASN A 84 11.48 3.54 7.11
C ASN A 84 10.76 2.28 6.59
N TYR A 85 9.77 2.48 5.70
CA TYR A 85 9.09 1.41 4.95
C TYR A 85 9.84 1.08 3.65
N ARG A 86 11.19 1.13 3.65
CA ARG A 86 12.06 1.02 2.46
C ARG A 86 11.68 -0.10 1.47
N ARG A 87 11.22 -1.25 1.94
CA ARG A 87 10.77 -2.37 1.07
C ARG A 87 9.55 -2.01 0.21
N GLU A 88 8.60 -1.26 0.77
CA GLU A 88 7.39 -0.80 0.08
C GLU A 88 7.66 0.43 -0.79
N GLU A 89 8.64 1.25 -0.40
CA GLU A 89 9.11 2.39 -1.20
C GLU A 89 9.67 1.94 -2.56
N THR A 90 10.46 0.86 -2.57
CA THR A 90 10.97 0.25 -3.82
C THR A 90 9.83 -0.23 -4.71
N VAL A 91 8.82 -0.91 -4.14
CA VAL A 91 7.65 -1.40 -4.90
C VAL A 91 6.87 -0.25 -5.51
N LEU A 92 6.70 0.87 -4.79
CA LEU A 92 6.07 2.07 -5.34
C LEU A 92 6.89 2.76 -6.43
N LYS A 93 8.22 2.66 -6.39
CA LYS A 93 9.09 3.13 -7.48
C LYS A 93 8.97 2.24 -8.71
N GLU A 94 8.83 0.93 -8.54
CA GLU A 94 8.62 -0.05 -9.62
C GLU A 94 7.21 0.06 -10.23
N MET A 95 6.18 0.34 -9.42
CA MET A 95 4.80 0.56 -9.89
C MET A 95 4.60 1.90 -10.62
N LYS A 96 5.52 2.86 -10.44
CA LYS A 96 5.62 4.00 -11.36
C LYS A 96 6.20 3.47 -12.66
N ILE A 97 5.30 3.10 -13.56
CA ILE A 97 5.45 3.03 -15.02
C ILE A 97 6.84 3.51 -15.46
N THR A 98 7.62 2.59 -16.00
CA THR A 98 8.90 2.87 -16.63
C THR A 98 8.76 4.04 -17.61
N PRO A 99 9.80 4.87 -17.80
CA PRO A 99 9.77 6.00 -18.73
C PRO A 99 9.27 5.65 -20.15
N GLU A 100 9.33 4.37 -20.52
CA GLU A 100 8.94 3.81 -21.81
C GLU A 100 7.43 3.85 -22.11
N GLU A 101 6.53 3.62 -21.13
CA GLU A 101 5.08 3.63 -21.41
C GLU A 101 4.50 5.05 -21.46
N LYS A 102 5.24 6.04 -20.95
CA LYS A 102 4.89 7.47 -21.05
C LYS A 102 4.97 8.02 -22.47
N LYS A 103 5.67 7.32 -23.37
CA LYS A 103 5.85 7.66 -24.80
C LYS A 103 4.74 7.10 -25.70
N ARG A 104 3.84 6.27 -25.16
CA ARG A 104 2.76 5.61 -25.91
C ARG A 104 1.37 6.24 -25.70
N LEU A 105 1.32 7.40 -25.05
CA LEU A 105 0.15 8.30 -24.94
C LEU A 105 0.50 9.63 -25.60
#